data_AF-A0A3L5TUL6-F1
#
_entry.id   AF-A0A3L5TUL6-F1
#
_cell.length_a   1.000
_cell.length_b   1.000
_cell.length_c   1.000
_cell.angle_alpha   90.00
_cell.angle_beta   90.00
_cell.angle_gamma   90.00
#
_symmetry.space_group_name_H-M   'P 1'
#
loop_
_entity.id
_entity.type
_entity.pdbx_description
1 polymer ?
#
loop_
_entity_poly.entity_id
_entity_poly.type
_entity_poly.pdbx_seq_one_letter_code
_entity_poly.pdbx_strand_id
1 'polypeptide(L)'
;LKDLFRFIGILFVFMVGVGVLYHANMYPAHYDMWNTGGWTYWRIWKIMYIPYWQIYGELFLDKFEANSTTPCTTVQDEWESNPDIERCNQYDWVLIVISACYMLISNLLLVNLVIALFSYRFEIVQANSEKLWRYWRYAVIMDYRTRVPAPLNLIIRPFMTISKCIKSCKKCCGKKTGAG
;
A
#
# COMPACT_ATOMS: atom_id res chain seq x y z
N LEU A 1 8.84 -5.75 0.76
CA LEU A 1 7.54 -5.73 0.05
C LEU A 1 6.86 -7.09 -0.02
N LYS A 2 7.48 -8.14 -0.59
CA LYS A 2 6.83 -9.47 -0.66
C LYS A 2 6.37 -10.02 0.69
N ASP A 3 7.16 -9.85 1.74
CA ASP A 3 6.80 -10.32 3.10
C ASP A 3 5.76 -9.41 3.77
N LEU A 4 5.77 -8.13 3.43
CA LEU A 4 4.73 -7.19 3.83
C LEU A 4 3.38 -7.55 3.19
N PHE A 5 3.34 -7.88 1.90
CA PHE A 5 2.11 -8.32 1.23
C PHE A 5 1.58 -9.64 1.79
N ARG A 6 2.45 -10.59 2.15
CA ARG A 6 2.05 -11.84 2.83
C ARG A 6 1.41 -11.55 4.19
N PHE A 7 2.03 -10.65 4.96
CA PHE A 7 1.51 -10.22 6.24
C PHE A 7 0.14 -9.54 6.11
N ILE A 8 0.01 -8.58 5.19
CA ILE A 8 -1.26 -7.90 4.88
C ILE A 8 -2.33 -8.92 4.48
N GLY A 9 -1.97 -9.96 3.71
CA GLY A 9 -2.89 -11.04 3.36
C GLY A 9 -3.42 -11.82 4.57
N ILE A 10 -2.58 -12.14 5.54
CA ILE A 10 -3.00 -12.83 6.78
C ILE A 10 -3.93 -11.92 7.61
N LEU A 11 -3.57 -10.65 7.74
CA LEU A 11 -4.39 -9.66 8.43
C LEU A 11 -5.74 -9.49 7.76
N PHE A 12 -5.79 -9.46 6.43
CA PHE A 12 -7.03 -9.36 5.67
C PHE A 12 -7.97 -10.55 5.91
N VAL A 13 -7.44 -11.78 5.91
CA VAL A 13 -8.24 -12.99 6.20
C VAL A 13 -8.81 -12.93 7.63
N PHE A 14 -8.00 -12.53 8.61
CA PHE A 14 -8.43 -12.41 10.00
C PHE A 14 -9.50 -11.33 10.18
N MET A 15 -9.29 -10.17 9.56
CA MET A 15 -10.21 -9.03 9.55
C MET A 15 -11.58 -9.41 8.97
N VAL A 16 -11.62 -10.08 7.82
CA VAL A 16 -12.89 -10.53 7.21
C VAL A 16 -13.59 -11.54 8.10
N GLY A 17 -12.85 -12.48 8.71
CA GLY A 17 -13.42 -13.47 9.63
C GLY A 17 -14.14 -12.83 10.83
N VAL A 18 -13.50 -11.86 11.47
CA VAL A 18 -14.10 -11.12 12.60
C VAL A 18 -15.24 -10.21 12.14
N GLY A 19 -15.11 -9.55 11.00
CA GLY A 19 -16.19 -8.74 10.42
C GLY A 19 -17.47 -9.54 10.17
N VAL A 20 -17.34 -10.75 9.59
CA VAL A 20 -18.48 -11.65 9.37
C VAL A 20 -19.11 -12.07 10.69
N LEU A 21 -18.30 -12.36 11.71
CA LEU A 21 -18.77 -12.72 13.05
C LEU A 21 -19.57 -11.59 13.70
N TYR A 22 -19.11 -10.35 13.59
CA TYR A 22 -19.86 -9.18 14.06
C TYR A 22 -21.19 -9.01 13.34
N HIS A 23 -21.17 -9.09 12.02
CA HIS A 23 -22.38 -8.92 11.22
C HIS A 23 -23.42 -10.03 11.48
N ALA A 24 -22.98 -11.27 11.62
CA ALA A 24 -23.85 -12.42 11.90
C ALA A 24 -24.56 -12.29 13.25
N ASN A 25 -23.91 -11.67 14.24
CA ASN A 25 -24.46 -11.53 15.58
C ASN A 25 -25.33 -10.27 15.73
N MET A 26 -24.90 -9.13 15.17
CA MET A 26 -25.68 -7.88 15.23
C MET A 26 -26.99 -7.96 14.41
N TYR A 27 -26.96 -8.67 13.28
CA TYR A 27 -28.08 -8.73 12.33
C TYR A 27 -28.43 -10.18 11.98
N PRO A 28 -29.02 -10.96 12.91
CA PRO A 28 -29.40 -12.34 12.63
C PRO A 28 -30.48 -12.41 11.54
N ALA A 29 -30.46 -13.44 10.71
CA ALA A 29 -31.40 -13.66 9.59
C ALA A 29 -31.40 -12.62 8.46
N HIS A 30 -30.40 -11.74 8.40
CA HIS A 30 -30.20 -10.83 7.27
C HIS A 30 -29.35 -11.51 6.18
N TYR A 31 -29.98 -12.03 5.13
CA TYR A 31 -29.32 -12.85 4.12
C TYR A 31 -28.77 -12.08 2.91
N ASP A 32 -29.23 -10.85 2.68
CA ASP A 32 -28.84 -10.05 1.53
C ASP A 32 -27.49 -9.34 1.71
N MET A 33 -26.41 -10.07 1.41
CA MET A 33 -25.04 -9.51 1.36
C MET A 33 -24.83 -8.58 0.16
N TRP A 34 -25.57 -8.81 -0.93
CA TRP A 34 -25.43 -8.14 -2.21
C TRP A 34 -26.77 -7.58 -2.65
N ASN A 35 -27.12 -6.38 -2.17
CA ASN A 35 -28.33 -5.73 -2.64
C ASN A 35 -28.11 -5.13 -4.04
N THR A 36 -29.11 -5.23 -4.91
CA THR A 36 -29.06 -4.85 -6.33
C THR A 36 -29.02 -3.31 -6.55
N GLY A 37 -29.06 -2.52 -5.48
CA GLY A 37 -29.09 -1.05 -5.48
C GLY A 37 -27.79 -0.32 -5.84
N GLY A 38 -26.77 -1.01 -6.36
CA GLY A 38 -25.52 -0.42 -6.84
C GLY A 38 -24.30 -0.55 -5.90
N TRP A 39 -23.13 -0.08 -6.36
CA TRP A 39 -21.84 -0.23 -5.67
C TRP A 39 -21.79 0.44 -4.27
N THR A 40 -22.62 1.45 -4.03
CA THR A 40 -22.66 2.23 -2.79
C THR A 40 -23.28 1.48 -1.61
N TYR A 41 -24.12 0.46 -1.88
CA TYR A 41 -24.88 -0.28 -0.86
C TYR A 41 -24.31 -1.68 -0.58
N TRP A 42 -23.10 -1.97 -1.04
CA TRP A 42 -22.45 -3.25 -0.78
C TRP A 42 -22.17 -3.44 0.71
N ARG A 43 -22.88 -4.38 1.34
CA ARG A 43 -22.76 -4.62 2.78
C ARG A 43 -21.38 -5.15 3.20
N ILE A 44 -20.60 -5.71 2.27
CA ILE A 44 -19.22 -6.12 2.54
C ILE A 44 -18.36 -4.96 3.07
N TRP A 45 -18.64 -3.71 2.65
CA TRP A 45 -17.95 -2.54 3.20
C TRP A 45 -18.30 -2.31 4.66
N LYS A 46 -19.56 -2.51 5.07
CA LYS A 46 -19.97 -2.42 6.48
C LYS A 46 -19.31 -3.51 7.33
N ILE A 47 -19.22 -4.73 6.80
CA ILE A 47 -18.56 -5.88 7.44
C ILE A 47 -17.07 -5.60 7.68
N MET A 48 -16.39 -4.98 6.71
CA MET A 48 -14.96 -4.66 6.82
C MET A 48 -14.68 -3.37 7.60
N TYR A 49 -15.60 -2.40 7.63
CA TYR A 49 -15.36 -1.09 8.22
C TYR A 49 -15.01 -1.17 9.71
N ILE A 50 -15.82 -1.85 10.53
CA ILE A 50 -15.62 -1.91 11.98
C ILE A 50 -14.26 -2.57 12.35
N PRO A 51 -13.95 -3.80 11.91
CA PRO A 51 -12.68 -4.45 12.26
C PRO A 51 -11.46 -3.74 11.64
N TYR A 52 -11.61 -2.99 10.55
CA TYR A 52 -10.54 -2.16 9.99
C TYR A 52 -10.12 -1.05 10.95
N TRP A 53 -11.07 -0.25 11.42
CA TRP A 53 -10.76 0.87 12.29
C TRP A 53 -10.33 0.43 13.69
N GLN A 54 -10.81 -0.73 14.16
CA GLN A 54 -10.35 -1.34 15.40
C GLN A 54 -8.84 -1.64 15.40
N ILE A 55 -8.24 -1.91 14.24
CA ILE A 55 -6.78 -2.09 14.12
C ILE A 55 -6.04 -0.80 14.51
N TYR A 56 -6.63 0.36 14.24
CA TYR A 56 -6.06 1.68 14.56
C TYR A 56 -6.44 2.16 15.97
N GLY A 57 -7.19 1.37 16.74
CA GLY A 57 -7.56 1.67 18.13
C GLY A 57 -8.98 2.23 18.32
N GLU A 58 -9.78 2.35 17.27
CA GLU A 58 -11.17 2.81 17.36
C GLU A 58 -12.12 1.65 17.71
N LEU A 59 -12.71 1.66 18.91
CA LEU A 59 -13.47 0.52 19.43
C LEU A 59 -14.93 0.44 18.96
N PHE A 60 -15.54 1.58 18.61
CA PHE A 60 -16.96 1.71 18.22
C PHE A 60 -17.93 0.98 19.17
N LEU A 61 -17.77 1.13 20.49
CA LEU A 61 -18.66 0.52 21.49
C LEU A 61 -20.12 0.90 21.27
N ASP A 62 -20.38 2.15 20.88
CA ASP A 62 -21.72 2.68 20.61
C ASP A 62 -22.46 1.89 19.52
N LYS A 63 -21.73 1.23 18.60
CA LYS A 63 -22.34 0.36 17.58
C LYS A 63 -22.77 -0.99 18.13
N PHE A 64 -22.10 -1.47 19.18
CA PHE A 64 -22.43 -2.72 19.87
C PHE A 64 -23.48 -2.54 20.96
N GLU A 65 -23.66 -1.32 21.46
CA GLU A 65 -24.70 -0.98 22.42
C GLU A 65 -26.05 -0.77 21.73
N ALA A 66 -27.13 -1.14 22.43
CA ALA A 66 -28.50 -1.03 21.92
C ALA A 66 -29.05 0.41 22.04
N ASN A 67 -28.30 1.41 21.58
CA ASN A 67 -28.70 2.81 21.73
C ASN A 67 -28.96 3.47 20.36
N SER A 68 -30.24 3.69 20.07
CA SER A 68 -30.76 4.15 18.79
C SER A 68 -30.63 5.66 18.63
N THR A 69 -29.51 6.14 18.08
CA THR A 69 -29.43 7.50 17.50
C THR A 69 -29.95 7.53 16.05
N THR A 70 -30.15 6.37 15.43
CA THR A 70 -30.65 6.18 14.06
C THR A 70 -32.03 5.53 14.06
N PRO A 71 -32.89 5.82 13.04
CA PRO A 71 -34.17 5.13 12.89
C PRO A 71 -33.90 3.65 12.60
N CYS A 72 -34.14 2.79 13.58
CA CYS A 72 -34.02 1.35 13.43
C CYS A 72 -35.39 0.68 13.60
N THR A 73 -35.60 -0.44 12.92
CA THR A 73 -36.83 -1.23 13.01
C THR A 73 -36.54 -2.67 13.41
N THR A 74 -37.48 -3.31 14.09
CA THR A 74 -37.46 -4.76 14.35
C THR A 74 -38.29 -5.53 13.32
N VAL A 75 -39.07 -4.83 12.50
CA VAL A 75 -39.97 -5.41 11.50
C VAL A 75 -39.20 -5.75 10.23
N GLN A 76 -39.32 -7.01 9.76
CA GLN A 76 -38.59 -7.51 8.60
C GLN A 76 -38.86 -6.72 7.31
N ASP A 77 -40.13 -6.50 7.03
CA ASP A 77 -40.57 -5.86 5.79
C ASP A 77 -40.07 -4.41 5.64
N GLU A 78 -39.85 -3.70 6.76
CA GLU A 78 -39.42 -2.29 6.75
C GLU A 78 -37.94 -2.12 6.39
N TRP A 79 -37.05 -3.01 6.86
CA TRP A 79 -35.63 -2.98 6.49
C TRP A 79 -35.31 -3.71 5.18
N GLU A 80 -36.20 -4.58 4.69
CA GLU A 80 -36.11 -5.15 3.33
C GLU A 80 -36.56 -4.13 2.28
N SER A 81 -37.61 -3.36 2.56
CA SER A 81 -38.15 -2.37 1.62
C SER A 81 -37.34 -1.07 1.57
N ASN A 82 -36.62 -0.69 2.63
CA ASN A 82 -35.87 0.55 2.69
C ASN A 82 -34.40 0.31 3.07
N PRO A 83 -33.43 0.55 2.16
CA PRO A 83 -32.01 0.33 2.44
C PRO A 83 -31.42 1.30 3.48
N ASP A 84 -32.11 2.39 3.79
CA ASP A 84 -31.65 3.41 4.75
C ASP A 84 -32.07 3.10 6.19
N ILE A 85 -32.98 2.12 6.39
CA ILE A 85 -33.44 1.68 7.71
C ILE A 85 -32.74 0.36 8.05
N GLU A 86 -31.95 0.36 9.11
CA GLU A 86 -31.26 -0.84 9.59
C GLU A 86 -32.08 -1.54 10.69
N ARG A 87 -31.90 -2.85 10.81
CA ARG A 87 -32.43 -3.59 11.96
C ARG A 87 -31.79 -3.09 13.26
N CYS A 88 -32.57 -2.92 14.31
CA CYS A 88 -32.02 -2.56 15.61
C CYS A 88 -31.02 -3.62 16.10
N ASN A 89 -29.83 -3.16 16.49
CA ASN A 89 -28.79 -4.06 16.99
C ASN A 89 -29.25 -4.73 18.30
N GLN A 90 -28.91 -6.01 18.45
CA GLN A 90 -29.08 -6.73 19.71
C GLN A 90 -27.79 -6.64 20.52
N TYR A 91 -27.90 -6.22 21.78
CA TYR A 91 -26.76 -6.25 22.68
C TYR A 91 -26.32 -7.69 22.92
N ASP A 92 -25.07 -7.99 22.57
CA ASP A 92 -24.42 -9.25 22.92
C ASP A 92 -23.03 -8.97 23.54
N TRP A 93 -22.83 -9.45 24.77
CA TRP A 93 -21.56 -9.34 25.49
C TRP A 93 -20.42 -10.10 24.78
N VAL A 94 -20.75 -11.11 23.99
CA VAL A 94 -19.78 -11.89 23.21
C VAL A 94 -19.04 -11.01 22.22
N LEU A 95 -19.72 -10.02 21.62
CA LEU A 95 -19.10 -9.07 20.69
C LEU A 95 -18.03 -8.20 21.36
N ILE A 96 -18.28 -7.79 22.60
CA ILE A 96 -17.32 -7.00 23.39
C ILE A 96 -16.07 -7.83 23.69
N VAL A 97 -16.25 -9.09 24.09
CA VAL A 97 -15.13 -10.00 24.39
C VAL A 97 -14.31 -10.29 23.12
N ILE A 98 -14.97 -10.60 22.01
CA ILE A 98 -14.30 -10.83 20.72
C ILE A 98 -13.53 -9.58 20.29
N SER A 99 -14.13 -8.39 20.44
CA SER A 99 -13.51 -7.11 20.11
C SER A 99 -12.25 -6.84 20.93
N ALA A 100 -12.29 -7.09 22.24
CA ALA A 100 -11.13 -6.98 23.10
C ALA A 100 -10.02 -7.96 22.71
N CYS A 101 -10.35 -9.23 22.48
CA CYS A 101 -9.40 -10.23 21.99
C CYS A 101 -8.83 -9.86 20.61
N TYR A 102 -9.66 -9.37 19.70
CA TYR A 102 -9.26 -8.94 18.36
C TYR A 102 -8.30 -7.76 18.41
N MET A 103 -8.58 -6.74 19.22
CA MET A 103 -7.67 -5.61 19.40
C MET A 103 -6.33 -6.03 20.01
N LEU A 104 -6.36 -6.94 20.99
CA LEU A 104 -5.13 -7.44 21.61
C LEU A 104 -4.30 -8.23 20.60
N ILE A 105 -4.92 -9.18 19.89
CA ILE A 105 -4.25 -9.99 18.87
C ILE A 105 -3.77 -9.08 17.74
N SER A 106 -4.59 -8.16 17.24
CA SER A 106 -4.20 -7.25 16.17
C SER A 106 -3.05 -6.35 16.58
N ASN A 107 -3.03 -5.80 17.79
CA ASN A 107 -1.90 -4.98 18.24
C ASN A 107 -0.61 -5.80 18.44
N LEU A 108 -0.71 -6.99 19.05
CA LEU A 108 0.43 -7.88 19.24
C LEU A 108 0.97 -8.43 17.92
N LEU A 109 0.09 -8.80 16.99
CA LEU A 109 0.43 -9.43 15.72
C LEU A 109 0.83 -8.37 14.69
N LEU A 110 0.21 -7.20 14.69
CA LEU A 110 0.53 -6.12 13.75
C LEU A 110 1.80 -5.39 14.17
N VAL A 111 1.89 -4.85 15.38
CA VAL A 111 3.05 -4.02 15.73
C VAL A 111 4.29 -4.89 15.95
N ASN A 112 4.20 -5.96 16.75
CA ASN A 112 5.41 -6.72 17.11
C ASN A 112 5.95 -7.55 15.95
N LEU A 113 5.09 -8.15 15.13
CA LEU A 113 5.54 -8.96 14.01
C LEU A 113 6.00 -8.09 12.84
N VAL A 114 5.31 -6.97 12.53
CA VAL A 114 5.73 -6.07 11.45
C VAL A 114 7.07 -5.40 11.78
N ILE A 115 7.26 -4.95 13.02
CA ILE A 115 8.57 -4.41 13.44
C ILE A 115 9.65 -5.49 13.33
N ALA A 116 9.40 -6.72 13.81
CA ALA A 116 10.37 -7.80 13.71
C ALA A 116 10.74 -8.14 12.25
N LEU A 117 9.75 -8.20 11.36
CA LEU A 117 9.98 -8.42 9.92
C LEU A 117 10.73 -7.26 9.27
N PHE A 118 10.38 -6.02 9.62
CA PHE A 118 11.08 -4.86 9.08
C PHE A 118 12.52 -4.80 9.55
N SER A 119 12.82 -5.04 10.83
CA SER A 119 14.18 -5.09 11.35
C SER A 119 15.01 -6.16 10.62
N TYR A 120 14.48 -7.39 10.51
CA TYR A 120 15.17 -8.47 9.81
C TYR A 120 15.42 -8.17 8.32
N ARG A 121 14.41 -7.61 7.62
CA ARG A 121 14.58 -7.26 6.20
C ARG A 121 15.43 -6.02 6.00
N PHE A 122 15.40 -5.07 6.93
CA PHE A 122 16.22 -3.87 6.89
C PHE A 122 17.70 -4.25 6.93
N GLU A 123 18.10 -5.17 7.80
CA GLU A 123 19.48 -5.67 7.85
C GLU A 123 19.94 -6.29 6.52
N ILE A 124 19.11 -7.16 5.93
CA ILE A 124 19.42 -7.81 4.64
C ILE A 124 19.47 -6.79 3.49
N VAL A 125 18.49 -5.89 3.43
CA VAL A 125 18.41 -4.87 2.39
C VAL A 125 19.55 -3.87 2.52
N GLN A 126 19.92 -3.46 3.74
CA GLN A 126 21.04 -2.57 3.98
C GLN A 126 22.35 -3.20 3.49
N ALA A 127 22.61 -4.47 3.82
CA ALA A 127 23.82 -5.18 3.38
C ALA A 127 23.94 -5.27 1.85
N ASN A 128 22.83 -5.49 1.14
CA ASN A 128 22.80 -5.56 -0.32
C ASN A 128 22.84 -4.16 -0.97
N SER A 129 22.15 -3.19 -0.37
CA SER A 129 22.10 -1.81 -0.86
C SER A 129 23.44 -1.13 -0.71
N GLU A 130 24.21 -1.42 0.33
CA GLU A 130 25.56 -0.88 0.49
C GLU A 130 26.50 -1.39 -0.59
N LYS A 131 26.44 -2.69 -0.94
CA LYS A 131 27.20 -3.25 -2.07
C LYS A 131 26.82 -2.57 -3.38
N LEU A 132 25.53 -2.43 -3.66
CA LEU A 132 25.03 -1.81 -4.88
C LEU A 132 25.37 -0.31 -4.92
N TRP A 133 25.27 0.39 -3.79
CA TRP A 133 25.65 1.79 -3.65
C TRP A 133 27.14 2.00 -3.92
N ARG A 134 28.01 1.12 -3.40
CA ARG A 134 29.44 1.16 -3.71
C ARG A 134 29.71 0.95 -5.20
N TYR A 135 28.99 0.03 -5.85
CA TYR A 135 29.09 -0.20 -7.30
C TYR A 135 28.68 1.04 -8.11
N TRP A 136 27.50 1.60 -7.82
CA TRP A 136 27.03 2.82 -8.49
C TRP A 136 27.93 4.00 -8.21
N ARG A 137 28.41 4.15 -6.97
CA ARG A 137 29.36 5.20 -6.61
C ARG A 137 30.64 5.11 -7.44
N TYR A 138 31.19 3.90 -7.62
CA TYR A 138 32.34 3.71 -8.50
C TYR A 138 32.02 4.11 -9.95
N ALA A 139 30.88 3.66 -10.48
CA ALA A 139 30.45 4.00 -11.84
C ALA A 139 30.29 5.52 -12.04
N VAL A 140 29.69 6.22 -11.07
CA VAL A 140 29.53 7.68 -11.07
C VAL A 140 30.88 8.38 -11.02
N ILE A 141 31.80 7.96 -10.12
CA ILE A 141 33.14 8.55 -10.03
C ILE A 141 33.91 8.36 -11.34
N MET A 142 33.82 7.17 -11.94
CA MET A 142 34.46 6.86 -13.22
C MET A 142 33.91 7.73 -14.35
N ASP A 143 32.59 7.93 -14.41
CA ASP A 143 31.95 8.81 -15.41
C ASP A 143 32.41 10.27 -15.22
N TYR A 144 32.42 10.76 -13.97
CA TYR A 144 32.89 12.12 -13.66
C TYR A 144 34.37 12.37 -13.97
N ARG A 145 35.24 11.35 -13.95
CA ARG A 145 36.66 11.48 -14.32
C ARG A 145 36.86 12.01 -15.75
N THR A 146 35.93 11.72 -16.65
CA THR A 146 36.01 12.10 -18.07
C THR A 146 35.12 13.29 -18.44
N ARG A 147 34.30 13.77 -17.50
CA ARG A 147 33.39 14.89 -17.71
C ARG A 147 34.07 16.21 -17.40
N VAL A 148 34.00 17.13 -18.35
CA VAL A 148 34.31 18.54 -18.12
C VAL A 148 33.17 19.15 -17.30
N PRO A 149 33.44 19.91 -16.22
CA PRO A 149 32.40 20.56 -15.44
C PRO A 149 31.56 21.52 -16.32
N ALA A 150 30.25 21.55 -16.09
CA ALA A 150 29.39 22.61 -16.64
C ALA A 150 29.77 23.95 -15.95
N PRO A 151 29.82 25.11 -16.64
CA PRO A 151 29.35 25.42 -18.00
C PRO A 151 30.38 25.20 -19.13
N LEU A 152 31.66 24.95 -18.80
CA LEU A 152 32.76 24.81 -19.77
C LEU A 152 32.55 23.66 -20.76
N ASN A 153 31.77 22.65 -20.37
CA ASN A 153 31.36 21.54 -21.21
C ASN A 153 30.62 21.95 -22.50
N LEU A 154 29.87 23.06 -22.47
CA LEU A 154 29.11 23.57 -23.61
C LEU A 154 29.99 24.16 -24.71
N ILE A 155 31.18 24.66 -24.37
CA ILE A 155 32.13 25.29 -25.33
C ILE A 155 33.18 24.28 -25.78
N ILE A 156 33.69 23.48 -24.84
CA ILE A 156 34.85 22.61 -25.08
C ILE A 156 34.46 21.40 -25.95
N ARG A 157 33.28 20.80 -25.74
CA ARG A 157 32.82 19.65 -26.56
C ARG A 157 32.65 19.99 -28.04
N PRO A 158 31.94 21.05 -28.45
CA PRO A 158 31.82 21.41 -29.86
C PRO A 158 33.17 21.84 -30.46
N PHE A 159 34.01 22.58 -29.72
CA PHE A 159 35.35 22.95 -30.19
C PHE A 159 36.23 21.73 -30.49
N MET A 160 36.24 20.71 -29.61
CA MET A 160 36.98 19.47 -29.86
C MET A 160 36.45 18.73 -31.10
N THR A 161 35.13 18.65 -31.28
CA THR A 161 34.50 17.98 -32.43
C THR A 161 34.80 18.71 -33.74
N ILE A 162 34.72 20.04 -33.76
CA ILE A 162 35.06 20.87 -34.92
C ILE A 162 36.54 20.70 -35.27
N SER A 163 37.45 20.73 -34.29
CA SER A 163 38.88 20.54 -34.55
C SER A 163 39.21 19.15 -35.11
N LYS A 164 38.49 18.10 -34.67
CA LYS A 164 38.62 16.74 -35.20
C LYS A 164 38.08 16.63 -36.61
N CYS A 165 36.93 17.25 -36.92
CA CYS A 165 36.40 17.34 -38.28
C CYS A 165 37.37 18.04 -39.23
N ILE A 166 37.95 19.18 -38.83
CA ILE A 166 38.95 19.90 -39.64
C ILE A 166 40.19 19.05 -39.89
N LYS A 167 40.69 18.32 -38.88
CA LYS A 167 41.83 17.41 -39.02
C LYS A 167 41.51 16.22 -39.95
N SER A 168 40.33 15.62 -39.85
CA SER A 168 39.89 14.55 -40.77
C SER A 168 39.73 15.07 -42.21
N CYS A 169 39.19 16.27 -42.38
CA CYS A 169 39.04 16.89 -43.70
C CYS A 169 40.41 17.18 -44.36
N LYS A 170 41.38 17.68 -43.58
CA LYS A 170 42.78 17.83 -44.06
C LYS A 170 43.43 16.49 -44.43
N LYS A 171 43.14 15.41 -43.68
CA LYS A 171 43.65 14.06 -43.98
C LYS A 171 43.04 13.46 -45.24
N CYS A 172 41.79 13.77 -45.55
CA CYS A 172 41.13 13.37 -46.80
C CYS A 172 41.60 14.18 -48.02
N CYS A 173 41.86 15.48 -47.86
CA CYS A 173 42.40 16.31 -48.95
C CYS A 173 43.89 16.03 -49.24
N GLY A 174 44.69 15.63 -48.24
CA GLY A 174 46.10 15.29 -48.44
C GLY A 174 46.37 13.96 -49.16
N LYS A 175 45.35 13.12 -49.40
CA LYS A 175 45.49 11.85 -50.14
C LYS A 175 45.25 11.98 -51.65
N LYS A 176 44.87 13.16 -52.16
CA LYS A 176 44.57 13.39 -53.59
C LYS A 176 45.75 13.94 -54.42
N THR A 177 46.93 14.15 -53.84
CA THR A 177 48.11 14.69 -54.55
C THR A 177 49.28 13.69 -54.58
N GLY A 178 49.04 12.44 -54.99
CA GLY A 178 50.07 11.40 -55.06
C GLY A 178 49.74 10.22 -56.00
N ALA A 179 48.92 10.46 -57.01
CA ALA A 179 48.73 9.52 -58.13
C ALA A 179 48.67 10.37 -59.41
N GLY A 180 49.78 10.38 -60.14
CA GLY A 180 50.04 11.20 -61.31
C GLY A 180 51.54 11.26 -61.53
#